data_AF-A0A7Z0S037-F1
#
_entry.id   AF-A0A7Z0S037-F1
#
_cell.length_a   1.000
_cell.length_b   1.000
_cell.length_c   1.000
_cell.angle_alpha   90.00
_cell.angle_beta   90.00
_cell.angle_gamma   90.00
#
_symmetry.space_group_name_H-M   'P 1'
#
loop_
_entity.id
_entity.type
_entity.pdbx_description
1 polymer ?
#
loop_
_entity_poly.entity_id
_entity_poly.type
_entity_poly.pdbx_seq_one_letter_code
_entity_poly.pdbx_strand_id
1 'polypeptide(L)'
;MSVKFQQWVATVRRRMQDGQPLLGPDSLQALTDDVRKLGLGAMGAGVLGFFAPSEKITLGASVAMFFVGAIIWVTGIAFLVRIERNSAEKD
;
A
#
# COMPACT_ATOMS: atom_id res chain seq x y z
N MET A 1 23.14 25.06 -0.80
CA MET A 1 21.80 24.57 -1.17
C MET A 1 21.03 25.71 -1.83
N SER A 2 20.44 25.52 -3.01
CA SER A 2 19.89 26.62 -3.84
C SER A 2 18.63 27.26 -3.23
N VAL A 3 18.54 28.60 -3.28
CA VAL A 3 17.37 29.37 -2.81
C VAL A 3 16.07 28.93 -3.50
N LYS A 4 16.14 28.55 -4.79
CA LYS A 4 14.99 28.03 -5.55
C LYS A 4 14.47 26.70 -5.01
N PHE A 5 15.37 25.85 -4.51
CA PHE A 5 14.99 24.56 -3.92
C PHE A 5 14.25 24.76 -2.59
N GLN A 6 14.73 25.68 -1.75
CA GLN A 6 14.06 26.03 -0.49
C GLN A 6 12.65 26.60 -0.71
N GLN A 7 12.49 27.48 -1.72
CA GLN A 7 11.18 28.03 -2.10
C GLN A 7 10.22 26.96 -2.65
N TRP A 8 10.74 26.03 -3.46
CA TRP A 8 9.95 24.90 -3.96
C TRP A 8 9.50 23.99 -2.82
N VAL A 9 10.41 23.61 -1.90
CA VAL A 9 10.08 22.80 -0.73
C VAL A 9 9.02 23.49 0.14
N ALA A 10 9.17 24.80 0.39
CA ALA A 10 8.19 25.57 1.15
C ALA A 10 6.81 25.57 0.48
N THR A 11 6.77 25.68 -0.85
CA THR A 11 5.51 25.67 -1.63
C THR A 11 4.85 24.29 -1.60
N VAL A 12 5.63 23.22 -1.79
CA VAL A 12 5.12 21.84 -1.72
C VAL A 12 4.63 21.51 -0.32
N ARG A 13 5.40 21.88 0.72
CA ARG A 13 5.01 21.70 2.12
C ARG A 13 3.69 22.41 2.42
N ARG A 14 3.56 23.65 1.97
CA ARG A 14 2.33 24.44 2.14
C ARG A 14 1.14 23.80 1.42
N ARG A 15 1.33 23.25 0.21
CA ARG A 15 0.28 22.50 -0.50
C ARG A 15 -0.07 21.17 0.18
N MET A 16 0.87 20.50 0.83
CA MET A 16 0.57 19.30 1.62
C MET A 16 -0.15 19.63 2.93
N GLN A 17 0.12 20.81 3.51
CA GLN A 17 -0.49 21.26 4.77
C GLN A 17 -1.88 21.89 4.57
N ASP A 18 -2.05 22.65 3.47
CA ASP A 18 -3.28 23.39 3.16
C ASP A 18 -4.16 22.67 2.10
N GLY A 19 -3.64 21.60 1.48
CA GLY A 19 -4.31 20.92 0.37
C GLY A 19 -5.37 19.95 0.85
N GLN A 20 -6.58 20.08 0.30
CA GLN A 20 -7.55 19.00 0.33
C GLN A 20 -6.88 17.70 -0.15
N PRO A 21 -7.24 16.54 0.45
CA PRO A 21 -6.69 15.26 0.03
C PRO A 21 -6.72 15.12 -1.49
N LEU A 22 -5.56 14.83 -2.11
CA LEU A 22 -5.47 14.62 -3.56
C LEU A 22 -6.39 13.48 -4.04
N LEU A 23 -6.73 12.57 -3.12
CA LEU A 23 -7.65 11.46 -3.31
C LEU A 23 -8.77 11.57 -2.28
N GLY A 24 -10.02 11.47 -2.73
CA GLY A 24 -11.18 11.40 -1.85
C GLY A 24 -11.21 10.11 -1.02
N PRO A 25 -12.03 10.07 0.05
CA PRO A 25 -12.18 8.88 0.90
C PRO A 25 -12.49 7.62 0.09
N ASP A 26 -13.39 7.71 -0.90
CA ASP A 26 -13.78 6.59 -1.76
C ASP A 26 -12.62 6.06 -2.59
N SER A 27 -11.75 6.95 -3.10
CA SER A 27 -10.57 6.56 -3.86
C SER A 27 -9.52 5.89 -2.97
N LEU A 28 -9.35 6.36 -1.74
CA LEU A 28 -8.47 5.73 -0.75
C LEU A 28 -9.00 4.35 -0.33
N GLN A 29 -10.30 4.21 -0.18
CA GLN A 29 -10.95 2.92 0.11
C GLN A 29 -10.77 1.93 -1.04
N ALA A 30 -11.03 2.35 -2.28
CA ALA A 30 -10.83 1.52 -3.47
C ALA A 30 -9.36 1.07 -3.62
N LEU A 31 -8.41 2.01 -3.45
CA LEU A 31 -6.98 1.68 -3.48
C LEU A 31 -6.61 0.66 -2.39
N THR A 32 -7.16 0.83 -1.20
CA THR A 32 -6.90 -0.07 -0.08
C THR A 32 -7.43 -1.48 -0.34
N ASP A 33 -8.62 -1.59 -0.92
CA ASP A 33 -9.18 -2.87 -1.35
C ASP A 33 -8.34 -3.57 -2.41
N ASP A 34 -7.81 -2.81 -3.37
CA ASP A 34 -6.94 -3.35 -4.42
C ASP A 34 -5.59 -3.82 -3.86
N VAL A 35 -4.99 -3.06 -2.93
CA VAL A 35 -3.77 -3.48 -2.20
C VAL A 35 -4.03 -4.77 -1.43
N ARG A 36 -5.17 -4.89 -0.75
CA ARG A 36 -5.55 -6.11 -0.03
C ARG A 36 -5.67 -7.30 -0.98
N LYS A 37 -6.34 -7.14 -2.12
CA LYS A 37 -6.49 -8.19 -3.14
C LYS A 37 -5.16 -8.59 -3.76
N LEU A 38 -4.27 -7.63 -4.04
CA LEU A 38 -2.91 -7.90 -4.51
C LEU A 38 -2.12 -8.72 -3.50
N GLY A 39 -2.20 -8.37 -2.22
CA GLY A 39 -1.57 -9.14 -1.14
C GLY A 39 -2.10 -10.58 -1.07
N LEU A 40 -3.41 -10.77 -1.15
CA LEU A 40 -4.04 -12.12 -1.22
C LEU A 40 -3.58 -12.89 -2.46
N GLY A 41 -3.52 -12.24 -3.62
CA GLY A 41 -3.07 -12.85 -4.87
C GLY A 41 -1.61 -13.30 -4.80
N ALA A 42 -0.72 -12.46 -4.25
CA ALA A 42 0.68 -12.80 -4.05
C ALA A 42 0.87 -13.94 -3.03
N MET A 43 0.10 -13.94 -1.93
CA MET A 43 0.06 -15.06 -0.99
C MET A 43 -0.40 -16.36 -1.67
N GLY A 44 -1.50 -16.30 -2.44
CA GLY A 44 -2.00 -17.45 -3.20
C GLY A 44 -0.98 -17.98 -4.19
N ALA A 45 -0.29 -17.10 -4.93
CA ALA A 45 0.79 -17.48 -5.83
C ALA A 45 1.97 -18.13 -5.09
N GLY A 46 2.32 -17.63 -3.91
CA GLY A 46 3.32 -18.24 -3.04
C GLY A 46 2.92 -19.66 -2.59
N VAL A 47 1.67 -19.85 -2.16
CA VAL A 47 1.14 -21.19 -1.79
C VAL A 47 1.19 -22.13 -3.00
N LEU A 48 0.71 -21.70 -4.17
CA LEU A 48 0.74 -22.51 -5.37
C LEU A 48 2.17 -22.89 -5.79
N GLY A 49 3.10 -21.94 -5.75
CA GLY A 49 4.51 -22.20 -6.07
C GLY A 49 5.18 -23.17 -5.10
N PHE A 50 4.73 -23.20 -3.83
CA PHE A 50 5.24 -24.14 -2.83
C PHE A 50 4.79 -25.58 -3.14
N PHE A 51 3.54 -25.78 -3.56
CA PHE A 51 2.99 -27.10 -3.88
C PHE A 51 3.25 -27.56 -5.31
N ALA A 52 3.52 -26.64 -6.23
CA ALA A 52 3.84 -26.91 -7.63
C ALA A 52 5.17 -26.24 -8.05
N PRO A 53 6.30 -26.65 -7.45
CA PRO A 53 7.60 -26.12 -7.83
C PRO A 53 7.93 -26.45 -9.28
N SER A 54 8.60 -25.52 -9.96
CA SER A 54 9.10 -25.70 -11.33
C SER A 54 10.55 -25.23 -11.40
N GLU A 55 11.26 -25.52 -12.49
CA GLU A 55 12.65 -25.06 -12.69
C GLU A 55 12.81 -23.53 -12.54
N LYS A 56 11.73 -22.77 -12.73
CA LYS A 56 11.71 -21.30 -12.61
C LYS A 56 11.20 -20.79 -11.25
N ILE A 57 10.55 -21.65 -10.46
CA ILE A 57 9.92 -21.29 -9.18
C ILE A 57 10.49 -22.19 -8.10
N THR A 58 11.46 -21.65 -7.37
CA THR A 58 12.08 -22.35 -6.24
C THR A 58 11.22 -22.24 -4.99
N LEU A 59 11.34 -23.22 -4.09
CA LEU A 59 10.66 -23.22 -2.79
C LEU A 59 10.90 -21.91 -2.01
N GLY A 60 12.15 -21.42 -2.03
CA GLY A 60 12.52 -20.16 -1.37
C GLY A 60 11.81 -18.95 -1.99
N ALA A 61 11.68 -18.91 -3.32
CA ALA A 61 10.94 -17.86 -4.00
C ALA A 61 9.45 -17.88 -3.65
N SER A 62 8.85 -19.08 -3.54
CA SER A 62 7.45 -19.25 -3.13
C SER A 62 7.17 -18.77 -1.72
N VAL A 63 8.05 -19.12 -0.77
CA VAL A 63 7.97 -18.65 0.62
C VAL A 63 8.15 -17.13 0.70
N ALA A 64 9.11 -16.57 -0.03
CA ALA A 64 9.31 -15.13 -0.10
C ALA A 64 8.08 -14.40 -0.69
N MET A 65 7.50 -14.93 -1.77
CA MET A 65 6.28 -14.39 -2.40
C MET A 65 5.11 -14.38 -1.43
N PHE A 66 4.96 -15.44 -0.62
CA PHE A 66 3.94 -15.49 0.41
C PHE A 66 4.11 -14.38 1.45
N PHE A 67 5.31 -14.20 1.99
CA PHE A 67 5.58 -13.15 2.98
C PHE A 67 5.44 -11.74 2.41
N VAL A 68 5.90 -11.50 1.17
CA VAL A 68 5.68 -10.22 0.49
C VAL A 68 4.18 -9.95 0.34
N GLY A 69 3.39 -10.95 -0.08
CA GLY A 69 1.94 -10.85 -0.15
C GLY A 69 1.30 -10.54 1.22
N ALA A 70 1.79 -11.17 2.29
CA ALA A 70 1.31 -10.93 3.65
C ALA A 70 1.59 -9.50 4.12
N ILE A 71 2.79 -8.97 3.85
CA ILE A 71 3.16 -7.58 4.18
C ILE A 71 2.26 -6.58 3.44
N ILE A 72 2.05 -6.80 2.13
CA ILE A 72 1.18 -5.97 1.31
C ILE A 72 -0.27 -6.02 1.84
N TRP A 73 -0.75 -7.21 2.18
CA TRP A 73 -2.09 -7.41 2.72
C TRP A 73 -2.30 -6.70 4.05
N VAL A 74 -1.38 -6.88 5.01
CA VAL A 74 -1.43 -6.20 6.33
C VAL A 74 -1.39 -4.68 6.16
N THR A 75 -0.59 -4.19 5.20
CA THR A 75 -0.52 -2.76 4.88
C THR A 75 -1.87 -2.23 4.37
N GLY A 76 -2.55 -2.97 3.50
CA GLY A 76 -3.92 -2.66 3.09
C GLY A 76 -4.88 -2.58 4.28
N ILE A 77 -4.88 -3.58 5.16
CA ILE A 77 -5.73 -3.56 6.37
C ILE A 77 -5.41 -2.35 7.26
N ALA A 78 -4.13 -2.05 7.49
CA ALA A 78 -3.71 -0.91 8.30
C ALA A 78 -4.16 0.43 7.71
N PHE A 79 -4.11 0.58 6.37
CA PHE A 79 -4.64 1.77 5.70
C PHE A 79 -6.15 1.90 5.87
N LEU A 80 -6.91 0.81 5.74
CA LEU A 80 -8.37 0.84 5.90
C LEU A 80 -8.75 1.32 7.30
N VAL A 81 -8.12 0.73 8.33
CA VAL A 81 -8.33 1.11 9.74
C VAL A 81 -7.99 2.58 9.97
N ARG A 82 -6.92 3.09 9.33
CA ARG A 82 -6.53 4.49 9.47
C ARG A 82 -7.55 5.44 8.84
N ILE A 83 -8.09 5.08 7.67
CA ILE A 83 -9.12 5.86 6.96
C ILE A 83 -10.41 5.90 7.79
N GLU A 84 -10.89 4.76 8.26
CA GLU A 84 -12.10 4.65 9.08
C GLU A 84 -12.02 5.51 10.35
N ARG A 85 -10.88 5.46 11.06
CA ARG A 85 -10.66 6.31 12.25
C ARG A 85 -10.69 7.81 11.94
N ASN A 86 -10.13 8.22 10.81
CA ASN A 86 -10.13 9.64 10.40
C ASN A 86 -11.53 10.12 9.98
N SER A 87 -12.37 9.23 9.47
CA SER A 87 -13.76 9.56 9.16
C SER A 87 -14.59 9.69 10.44
N ALA A 88 -14.42 8.77 11.40
CA ALA A 88 -15.13 8.79 12.67
C ALA A 88 -14.75 9.98 13.60
N GLU A 89 -13.56 10.55 13.46
CA GLU A 89 -13.15 11.77 14.20
C GLU A 89 -13.75 13.07 13.60
N LYS A 90 -14.35 13.01 12.40
CA LYS A 90 -14.92 14.17 11.70
C LYS A 90 -16.44 14.29 11.82
N ASP A 91 -17.10 13.25 12.33
CA ASP A 91 -18.54 13.21 12.66
C ASP A 91 -18.76 13.65 14.13
#